data_AF-A0A2V9VAR0-F1
#
_entry.id   AF-A0A2V9VAR0-F1
#
_cell.length_a   1.000
_cell.length_b   1.000
_cell.length_c   1.000
_cell.angle_alpha   90.00
_cell.angle_beta   90.00
_cell.angle_gamma   90.00
#
_symmetry.space_group_name_H-M   'P 1'
#
loop_
_entity.id
_entity.type
_entity.pdbx_description
1 polymer ?
#
loop_
_entity_poly.entity_id
_entity_poly.type
_entity_poly.pdbx_seq_one_letter_code
_entity_poly.pdbx_strand_id
1 'polypeptide(L)' 'MAQVHPFENSTPDLLDSLSIGHQGVLERAVGKLVVLGQQVGVSTDQMIQLLESGLSVAELLEYLVLRNRQRL' A
#
# COMPACT_ATOMS: atom_id res chain seq x y z
N MET A 1 -32.00 3.69 35.88
CA MET A 1 -32.03 3.67 34.40
C MET A 1 -30.66 4.14 33.93
N ALA A 2 -29.89 3.27 33.28
CA ALA A 2 -28.47 3.50 32.99
C ALA A 2 -28.31 4.46 31.80
N GLN A 3 -27.53 5.52 31.99
CA GLN A 3 -27.22 6.49 30.95
C GLN A 3 -26.09 5.93 30.08
N VAL A 4 -26.45 5.44 28.89
CA VAL A 4 -25.50 5.01 27.87
C VAL A 4 -25.01 6.25 27.12
N HIS A 5 -23.74 6.62 27.34
CA HIS A 5 -23.04 7.53 26.46
C HIS A 5 -22.81 6.80 25.14
N PRO A 6 -23.35 7.25 23.99
CA PRO A 6 -22.89 6.73 22.73
C PRO A 6 -21.46 7.21 22.54
N PHE A 7 -20.52 6.27 22.52
CA PHE A 7 -19.20 6.50 21.99
C PHE A 7 -19.37 6.89 20.53
N GLU A 8 -19.43 8.19 20.27
CA GLU A 8 -19.15 8.74 18.95
C GLU A 8 -17.72 8.35 18.64
N ASN A 9 -17.57 7.21 17.96
CA ASN A 9 -16.35 6.81 17.29
C ASN A 9 -16.17 7.73 16.07
N SER A 10 -15.90 9.00 16.36
CA SER A 10 -15.53 10.00 15.37
C SER A 10 -14.08 9.76 14.97
N THR A 11 -13.87 8.75 14.13
CA THR A 11 -12.70 8.69 13.25
C THR A 11 -13.06 9.09 11.81
N PRO A 12 -13.62 10.29 11.51
CA PRO A 12 -13.61 10.81 10.15
C PRO A 12 -12.41 11.73 9.86
N ASP A 13 -11.54 12.04 10.81
CA ASP A 13 -10.58 13.15 10.63
C ASP A 13 -9.15 12.74 10.21
N LEU A 14 -8.77 11.47 10.37
CA LEU A 14 -7.41 11.00 10.00
C LEU A 14 -7.22 10.73 8.51
N LEU A 15 -8.31 10.42 7.78
CA LEU A 15 -8.26 10.12 6.35
C LEU A 15 -8.32 11.39 5.49
N ASP A 16 -9.11 12.39 5.89
CA ASP A 16 -9.23 13.68 5.19
C ASP A 16 -7.96 14.55 5.33
N SER A 17 -7.15 14.33 6.36
CA SER A 17 -5.93 15.11 6.65
C SER A 17 -4.62 14.47 6.13
N LEU A 18 -4.70 13.44 5.28
CA LEU A 18 -3.57 13.05 4.40
C LEU A 18 -3.51 13.95 3.15
N SER A 19 -3.82 15.24 3.37
CA SER A 19 -3.41 16.45 2.67
C SER A 19 -2.59 16.17 1.42
N ILE A 20 -3.27 16.19 0.26
CA ILE A 20 -2.84 16.27 -1.16
C ILE A 20 -1.34 16.08 -1.48
N GLY A 21 -0.43 16.74 -0.75
CA GLY A 21 1.01 16.48 -0.82
C GLY A 21 1.44 15.04 -0.45
N HIS A 22 0.79 14.39 0.52
CA HIS A 22 1.06 12.99 0.88
C HIS A 22 0.63 12.03 -0.22
N GLN A 23 -0.49 12.29 -0.88
CA GLN A 23 -0.94 11.52 -2.03
C GLN A 23 0.09 11.55 -3.16
N GLY A 24 0.61 12.74 -3.52
CA GLY A 24 1.63 12.86 -4.58
C GLY A 24 2.99 12.25 -4.22
N VAL A 25 3.31 12.10 -2.93
CA VAL A 25 4.49 11.35 -2.46
C VAL A 25 4.23 9.84 -2.56
N LEU A 26 3.05 9.39 -2.15
CA LEU A 26 2.64 7.99 -2.21
C LEU A 26 2.58 7.50 -3.66
N GLU A 27 1.96 8.25 -4.58
CA GLU A 27 1.91 7.94 -6.00
C GLU A 27 3.33 7.80 -6.60
N ARG A 28 4.24 8.73 -6.26
CA ARG A 28 5.64 8.65 -6.71
C ARG A 28 6.37 7.45 -6.12
N ALA A 29 6.13 7.11 -4.86
CA ALA A 29 6.73 5.94 -4.22
C ALA A 29 6.22 4.64 -4.87
N VAL A 30 4.90 4.51 -5.05
CA VAL A 30 4.27 3.37 -5.72
C VAL A 30 4.78 3.25 -7.16
N GLY A 31 4.88 4.36 -7.89
CA GLY A 31 5.43 4.37 -9.25
C GLY A 31 6.86 3.82 -9.33
N LYS A 32 7.74 4.22 -8.39
CA LYS A 32 9.11 3.67 -8.32
C LYS A 32 9.12 2.17 -8.01
N LEU A 33 8.18 1.70 -7.19
CA LEU A 33 8.06 0.29 -6.83
C LEU A 33 7.54 -0.56 -7.99
N VAL A 34 6.60 -0.04 -8.78
CA VAL A 34 6.15 -0.67 -10.03
C VAL A 34 7.33 -0.80 -11.00
N VAL A 35 8.13 0.25 -11.15
CA VAL A 35 9.36 0.21 -11.98
C VAL A 35 10.34 -0.85 -11.47
N LEU A 36 10.58 -0.92 -10.16
CA LEU A 36 11.41 -1.96 -9.56
C LEU A 36 10.86 -3.36 -9.86
N GLY A 37 9.54 -3.56 -9.73
CA GLY A 37 8.86 -4.79 -10.08
C GLY A 37 9.14 -5.23 -11.51
N GLN A 38 8.97 -4.31 -12.46
CA GLN A 38 9.26 -4.58 -13.87
C GLN A 38 10.73 -4.95 -14.12
N GLN A 39 11.67 -4.27 -13.45
CA GLN A 39 13.11 -4.56 -13.56
C GLN A 39 13.46 -5.98 -13.08
N VAL A 40 12.75 -6.50 -12.09
CA VAL A 40 12.96 -7.86 -11.57
C VAL A 40 12.16 -8.93 -12.33
N GLY A 41 11.37 -8.51 -13.32
CA GLY A 41 10.55 -9.37 -14.16
C GLY A 41 9.18 -9.70 -13.57
N VAL A 42 8.63 -8.82 -12.73
CA VAL A 42 7.25 -8.87 -12.22
C VAL A 42 6.46 -7.78 -12.92
N SER A 43 5.54 -8.17 -13.80
CA SER A 43 4.66 -7.22 -14.50
C SER A 43 3.68 -6.55 -13.54
N THR A 44 3.16 -5.39 -13.92
CA THR A 44 2.11 -4.69 -13.16
C THR A 44 0.89 -5.57 -12.91
N ASP A 45 0.42 -6.31 -13.93
CA ASP A 45 -0.67 -7.28 -13.77
C ASP A 45 -0.36 -8.36 -12.72
N GLN A 46 0.87 -8.86 -12.65
CA GLN A 46 1.25 -9.83 -11.62
C GLN A 46 1.25 -9.20 -10.23
N MET A 47 1.71 -7.95 -10.11
CA MET A 47 1.64 -7.21 -8.84
C MET A 47 0.19 -7.01 -8.38
N ILE A 48 -0.71 -6.68 -9.31
CA ILE A 48 -2.15 -6.54 -9.02
C ILE A 48 -2.74 -7.89 -8.60
N GLN A 49 -2.49 -8.96 -9.34
CA GLN A 49 -2.97 -10.30 -9.00
C GLN A 49 -2.50 -10.78 -7.62
N LEU A 50 -1.26 -10.45 -7.23
CA LEU A 50 -0.75 -10.76 -5.90
C LEU A 50 -1.56 -10.02 -4.82
N LEU A 51 -1.85 -8.73 -5.02
CA LEU A 51 -2.70 -7.97 -4.09
C LEU A 51 -4.13 -8.52 -4.05
N GLU A 52 -4.71 -8.85 -5.20
CA GLU A 52 -6.05 -9.47 -5.30
C GLU A 52 -6.11 -10.84 -4.62
N SER A 53 -4.99 -11.57 -4.56
CA SER A 53 -4.91 -12.86 -3.86
C SER A 53 -4.90 -12.74 -2.34
N GLY A 54 -4.91 -11.51 -1.81
CA GLY A 54 -4.91 -11.20 -0.38
C GLY A 54 -3.52 -10.87 0.18
N LEU A 55 -2.51 -10.76 -0.68
CA LEU A 55 -1.18 -10.31 -0.27
C LEU A 55 -1.24 -8.82 0.12
N SER A 56 -0.65 -8.46 1.23
CA SER A 56 -0.53 -7.06 1.63
C SER A 56 0.49 -6.32 0.77
N VAL A 57 0.38 -5.00 0.73
CA VAL A 57 1.40 -4.15 0.07
C VAL A 57 2.79 -4.37 0.69
N ALA A 58 2.89 -4.56 2.00
CA ALA A 58 4.17 -4.84 2.66
C ALA A 58 4.81 -6.15 2.17
N GLU A 59 4.04 -7.22 2.11
CA GLU A 59 4.50 -8.53 1.61
C GLU A 59 4.86 -8.47 0.11
N LEU A 60 4.11 -7.70 -0.68
CA LEU A 60 4.47 -7.46 -2.08
C LEU A 60 5.84 -6.78 -2.18
N LEU A 61 6.11 -5.78 -1.34
CA LEU A 61 7.41 -5.09 -1.33
C LEU A 61 8.55 -6.02 -0.91
N GLU A 62 8.36 -6.83 0.12
CA GLU A 62 9.33 -7.83 0.54
C GLU A 62 9.63 -8.83 -0.59
N TYR A 63 8.59 -9.29 -1.28
CA TYR A 63 8.73 -10.17 -2.44
C TYR A 63 9.55 -9.52 -3.56
N LEU A 64 9.26 -8.26 -3.92
CA LEU A 64 9.99 -7.53 -4.96
C LEU A 64 11.47 -7.32 -4.58
N VAL A 65 11.75 -6.98 -3.31
CA VAL A 65 13.11 -6.81 -2.80
C VAL A 65 13.88 -8.14 -2.80
N LEU A 66 13.24 -9.23 -2.37
CA LEU A 66 13.85 -10.57 -2.39
C LEU A 66 14.19 -10.99 -3.82
N ARG A 67 13.26 -10.78 -4.75
CA ARG A 67 13.46 -11.10 -6.18
C ARG A 67 14.52 -10.22 -6.83
N ASN A 68 14.66 -8.96 -6.41
CA ASN A 68 15.75 -8.08 -6.84
C ASN A 68 17.12 -8.62 -6.41
N ARG A 69 17.24 -9.08 -5.16
CA ARG A 69 18.49 -9.67 -4.65
C ARG A 69 18.90 -10.95 -5.38
N GLN A 70 17.95 -11.78 -5.81
CA GLN A 70 18.23 -13.00 -6.56
C GLN A 70 18.70 -12.78 -8.00
N ARG A 71 18.56 -11.54 -8.51
CA ARG A 71 18.99 -11.13 -9.86
C ARG A 71 20.40 -10.53 -9.90
N LEU A 72 20.93 -10.14 -8.74
CA LEU A 72 22.29 -9.61 -8.55
C LEU A 72 23.27 -10.75 -8.26
#